data_AF-B3RYB2-F1
#
_entry.id   AF-B3RYB2-F1
#
_cell.length_a   1.000
_cell.length_b   1.000
_cell.length_c   1.000
_cell.angle_alpha   90.00
_cell.angle_beta   90.00
_cell.angle_gamma   90.00
#
_symmetry.space_group_name_H-M   'P 1'
#
loop_
_entity.id
_entity.type
_entity.pdbx_description
1 polymer ?
#
loop_
_entity_poly.entity_id
_entity_poly.type
_entity_poly.pdbx_seq_one_letter_code
_entity_poly.pdbx_strand_id
1 'polypeptide(L)'
;MSLAVFQALQELAELCLDKPIEEIIGLLHSWTRSYNRLAYDVDRKVREATQQALLSIVKCVRRRLAPHLKSIIGCWLCSHHDSYAPAATAAKVAFDTAFPPLKRAEVMKFCLEETITHIKENLFVHTPATLSNTGNISTDDMESKYQRVVASSLLALGQVINTLAPNDIEDFDTAPFSEILDTAKFWKLGKSDSPMIRSAFFTLMAIYYQHLPSTSSNSNSKACPLILGSIDDTEPLVCRSLWDAILLVVTQVQDCWDHVSARKSVLPKLWQLLRSNGNGSASVIFPALLPFLSKIPIEVSDRFFRLLQTQCYIVNSLA
;
A
#
# COMPACT_ATOMS: atom_id res chain seq x y z
N MET A 1 -14.01 3.71 26.88
CA MET A 1 -14.87 3.76 25.68
C MET A 1 -14.61 2.59 24.75
N SER A 2 -13.35 2.25 24.43
CA SER A 2 -13.04 1.14 23.51
C SER A 2 -13.55 -0.24 23.98
N LEU A 3 -13.53 -0.53 25.30
CA LEU A 3 -14.04 -1.80 25.83
C LEU A 3 -15.53 -2.03 25.54
N ALA A 4 -16.38 -1.00 25.71
CA ALA A 4 -17.81 -1.12 25.45
C ALA A 4 -18.10 -1.33 23.95
N VAL A 5 -17.33 -0.64 23.08
CA VAL A 5 -17.42 -0.83 21.63
C VAL A 5 -16.99 -2.24 21.24
N PHE A 6 -15.90 -2.73 21.80
CA PHE A 6 -15.40 -4.09 21.59
C PHE A 6 -16.45 -5.14 22.02
N GLN A 7 -17.03 -5.00 23.22
CA GLN A 7 -18.08 -5.91 23.71
C GLN A 7 -19.33 -5.87 22.82
N ALA A 8 -19.77 -4.68 22.40
CA ALA A 8 -20.92 -4.55 21.49
C ALA A 8 -20.68 -5.20 20.12
N LEU A 9 -19.43 -5.18 19.60
CA LEU A 9 -19.07 -5.87 18.37
C LEU A 9 -19.09 -7.40 18.53
N GLN A 10 -18.65 -7.90 19.69
CA GLN A 10 -18.74 -9.33 20.00
C GLN A 10 -20.19 -9.78 20.12
N GLU A 11 -21.01 -9.01 20.85
CA GLU A 11 -22.44 -9.28 20.98
C GLU A 11 -23.15 -9.24 19.62
N LEU A 12 -22.83 -8.28 18.74
CA LEU A 12 -23.36 -8.26 17.37
C LEU A 12 -22.97 -9.52 16.58
N ALA A 13 -21.74 -10.01 16.74
CA ALA A 13 -21.30 -11.23 16.08
C ALA A 13 -22.06 -12.47 16.57
N GLU A 14 -22.41 -12.54 17.86
CA GLU A 14 -23.24 -13.58 18.46
C GLU A 14 -24.70 -13.47 18.01
N LEU A 15 -25.27 -12.27 17.98
CA LEU A 15 -26.65 -12.03 17.50
C LEU A 15 -26.86 -12.49 16.06
N CYS A 16 -25.83 -12.46 15.21
CA CYS A 16 -25.90 -13.00 13.85
C CYS A 16 -26.13 -14.52 13.78
N LEU A 17 -25.90 -15.25 14.87
CA LEU A 17 -26.13 -16.70 14.99
C LEU A 17 -27.54 -17.02 15.49
N ASP A 18 -28.05 -16.19 16.41
CA ASP A 18 -29.27 -16.49 17.16
C ASP A 18 -30.52 -15.75 16.66
N LYS A 19 -30.36 -14.59 16.03
CA LYS A 19 -31.48 -13.75 15.59
C LYS A 19 -31.99 -14.10 14.20
N PRO A 20 -33.29 -13.86 13.92
CA PRO A 20 -33.83 -13.98 12.57
C PRO A 20 -33.05 -13.12 11.58
N ILE A 21 -32.76 -13.68 10.39
CA ILE A 21 -32.01 -13.00 9.33
C ILE A 21 -32.59 -11.62 8.97
N GLU A 22 -33.90 -11.43 9.08
CA GLU A 22 -34.56 -10.16 8.74
C GLU A 22 -34.23 -9.03 9.73
N GLU A 23 -33.97 -9.35 11.01
CA GLU A 23 -33.46 -8.38 11.97
C GLU A 23 -32.04 -7.94 11.60
N ILE A 24 -31.20 -8.89 11.15
CA ILE A 24 -29.83 -8.63 10.69
C ILE A 24 -29.80 -7.91 9.34
N ILE A 25 -30.81 -8.09 8.49
CA ILE A 25 -30.95 -7.27 7.28
C ILE A 25 -31.35 -5.83 7.65
N GLY A 26 -32.24 -5.67 8.64
CA GLY A 26 -32.67 -4.36 9.13
C GLY A 26 -31.53 -3.47 9.66
N LEU A 27 -30.45 -4.07 10.19
CA LEU A 27 -29.28 -3.32 10.69
C LEU A 27 -28.25 -2.96 9.60
N LEU A 28 -28.33 -3.51 8.38
CA LEU A 28 -27.26 -3.30 7.38
C LEU A 28 -27.05 -1.83 7.02
N HIS A 29 -28.11 -1.03 7.00
CA HIS A 29 -28.01 0.41 6.73
C HIS A 29 -27.23 1.16 7.81
N SER A 30 -27.45 0.86 9.09
CA SER A 30 -26.72 1.50 10.19
C SER A 30 -25.31 0.91 10.34
N TRP A 31 -25.14 -0.38 10.06
CA TRP A 31 -23.87 -1.07 10.07
C TRP A 31 -22.85 -0.42 9.15
N THR A 32 -23.21 -0.05 7.92
CA THR A 32 -22.24 0.49 6.95
C THR A 32 -21.57 1.77 7.45
N ARG A 33 -22.34 2.65 8.09
CA ARG A 33 -21.81 3.87 8.72
C ARG A 33 -20.88 3.55 9.90
N SER A 34 -21.28 2.62 10.77
CA SER A 34 -20.46 2.22 11.90
C SER A 34 -19.17 1.51 11.45
N TYR A 35 -19.26 0.64 10.44
CA TYR A 35 -18.13 -0.11 9.90
C TYR A 35 -17.00 0.81 9.45
N ASN A 36 -17.28 1.79 8.60
CA ASN A 36 -16.25 2.70 8.08
C ASN A 36 -15.52 3.50 9.17
N ARG A 37 -16.19 3.75 10.31
CA ARG A 37 -15.58 4.41 11.47
C ARG A 37 -14.76 3.42 12.31
N LEU A 38 -15.33 2.26 12.63
CA LEU A 38 -14.78 1.29 13.56
C LEU A 38 -13.62 0.48 12.96
N ALA A 39 -13.64 0.25 11.65
CA ALA A 39 -12.55 -0.40 10.92
C ALA A 39 -11.24 0.43 10.97
N TYR A 40 -11.34 1.74 11.22
CA TYR A 40 -10.18 2.63 11.40
C TYR A 40 -9.92 3.01 12.86
N ASP A 41 -10.59 2.40 13.83
CA ASP A 41 -10.44 2.75 15.25
C ASP A 41 -8.97 2.71 15.71
N VAL A 42 -8.60 3.57 16.66
CA VAL A 42 -7.25 3.62 17.22
C VAL A 42 -6.92 2.30 17.94
N ASP A 43 -7.91 1.69 18.59
CA ASP A 43 -7.76 0.42 19.29
C ASP A 43 -7.77 -0.75 18.30
N ARG A 44 -6.62 -1.44 18.22
CA ARG A 44 -6.44 -2.60 17.36
C ARG A 44 -7.43 -3.74 17.64
N LYS A 45 -7.90 -3.89 18.88
CA LYS A 45 -8.89 -4.90 19.25
C LYS A 45 -10.27 -4.54 18.71
N VAL A 46 -10.63 -3.25 18.69
CA VAL A 46 -11.87 -2.78 18.07
C VAL A 46 -11.82 -3.03 16.56
N ARG A 47 -10.69 -2.74 15.91
CA ARG A 47 -10.52 -3.05 14.48
C ARG A 47 -10.67 -4.53 14.19
N GLU A 48 -10.00 -5.40 14.96
CA GLU A 48 -10.13 -6.86 14.83
C GLU A 48 -11.58 -7.34 15.01
N ALA A 49 -12.23 -6.93 16.11
CA ALA A 49 -13.61 -7.29 16.40
C ALA A 49 -14.58 -6.78 15.32
N THR A 50 -14.30 -5.63 14.71
CA THR A 50 -15.10 -5.08 13.60
C THR A 50 -15.07 -6.01 12.39
N GLN A 51 -13.91 -6.57 12.07
CA GLN A 51 -13.79 -7.53 10.95
C GLN A 51 -14.41 -8.88 11.29
N GLN A 52 -14.32 -9.32 12.55
CA GLN A 52 -15.01 -10.54 13.02
C GLN A 52 -16.55 -10.38 12.97
N ALA A 53 -17.07 -9.22 13.37
CA ALA A 53 -18.49 -8.90 13.23
C ALA A 53 -18.91 -8.85 11.76
N LEU A 54 -18.09 -8.26 10.88
CA LEU A 54 -18.33 -8.28 9.44
C LEU A 54 -18.40 -9.72 8.89
N LEU A 55 -17.50 -10.60 9.32
CA LEU A 55 -17.53 -12.02 8.94
C LEU A 55 -18.85 -12.69 9.35
N SER A 56 -19.32 -12.46 10.58
CA SER A 56 -20.61 -12.99 11.06
C SER A 56 -21.79 -12.45 10.24
N ILE A 57 -21.80 -11.15 9.94
CA ILE A 57 -22.83 -10.53 9.09
C ILE A 57 -22.80 -11.15 7.69
N VAL A 58 -21.63 -11.26 7.06
CA VAL A 58 -21.44 -11.88 5.73
C VAL A 58 -22.00 -13.30 5.71
N LYS A 59 -21.69 -14.12 6.72
CA LYS A 59 -22.19 -15.50 6.83
C LYS A 59 -23.71 -15.56 6.96
N CYS A 60 -24.28 -14.63 7.74
CA CYS A 60 -25.71 -14.55 8.01
C CYS A 60 -26.50 -14.05 6.78
N VAL A 61 -26.20 -12.85 6.27
CA VAL A 61 -27.01 -12.18 5.24
C VAL A 61 -26.64 -12.56 3.80
N ARG A 62 -25.43 -13.10 3.58
CA ARG A 62 -24.92 -13.55 2.28
C ARG A 62 -25.12 -12.49 1.18
N ARG A 63 -25.84 -12.85 0.10
CA ARG A 63 -26.09 -11.98 -1.06
C ARG A 63 -26.88 -10.71 -0.72
N ARG A 64 -27.57 -10.67 0.43
CA ARG A 64 -28.32 -9.49 0.89
C ARG A 64 -27.40 -8.34 1.36
N LEU A 65 -26.09 -8.58 1.46
CA LEU A 65 -25.10 -7.52 1.65
C LEU A 65 -24.89 -6.67 0.38
N ALA A 66 -25.19 -7.21 -0.82
CA ALA A 66 -24.86 -6.57 -2.10
C ALA A 66 -25.34 -5.10 -2.25
N PRO A 67 -26.56 -4.72 -1.81
CA PRO A 67 -27.02 -3.32 -1.88
C PRO A 67 -26.17 -2.34 -1.04
N HIS A 68 -25.43 -2.85 -0.07
CA HIS A 68 -24.62 -2.08 0.86
C HIS A 68 -23.12 -2.14 0.54
N LEU A 69 -22.70 -3.04 -0.37
CA LEU A 69 -21.30 -3.36 -0.63
C LEU A 69 -20.48 -2.13 -1.01
N LYS A 70 -20.98 -1.34 -1.96
CA LYS A 70 -20.33 -0.10 -2.44
C LYS A 70 -20.01 0.89 -1.32
N SER A 71 -20.78 0.90 -0.24
CA SER A 71 -20.57 1.81 0.89
C SER A 71 -19.49 1.36 1.89
N ILE A 72 -19.04 0.09 1.84
CA ILE A 72 -18.06 -0.45 2.80
C ILE A 72 -16.81 -0.99 2.13
N ILE A 73 -16.86 -1.31 0.84
CA ILE A 73 -15.80 -2.06 0.13
C ILE A 73 -14.46 -1.34 0.11
N GLY A 74 -14.44 -0.01 -0.04
CA GLY A 74 -13.21 0.78 0.01
C GLY A 74 -12.49 0.65 1.36
N CYS A 75 -13.23 0.81 2.46
CA CYS A 75 -12.71 0.63 3.82
C CYS A 75 -12.33 -0.83 4.11
N TRP A 76 -13.10 -1.78 3.59
CA TRP A 76 -12.84 -3.20 3.74
C TRP A 76 -11.55 -3.64 3.06
N LEU A 77 -11.30 -3.20 1.82
CA LEU A 77 -10.05 -3.46 1.12
C LEU A 77 -8.85 -2.83 1.85
N CYS A 78 -8.98 -1.60 2.36
CA CYS A 78 -7.95 -1.01 3.22
C CYS A 78 -7.69 -1.88 4.46
N SER A 79 -8.75 -2.46 5.05
CA SER A 79 -8.64 -3.33 6.23
C SER A 79 -7.86 -4.62 5.97
N HIS A 80 -7.77 -5.11 4.71
CA HIS A 80 -6.89 -6.25 4.36
C HIS A 80 -5.40 -5.96 4.61
N HIS A 81 -5.06 -4.68 4.71
CA HIS A 81 -3.70 -4.18 4.85
C HIS A 81 -3.50 -3.44 6.18
N ASP A 82 -4.31 -3.76 7.21
CA ASP A 82 -4.09 -3.25 8.55
C ASP A 82 -2.69 -3.65 9.07
N SER A 83 -2.02 -2.74 9.77
CA SER A 83 -0.71 -3.01 10.37
C SER A 83 -0.77 -4.03 11.52
N TYR A 84 -1.96 -4.27 12.08
CA TYR A 84 -2.21 -5.33 13.04
C TYR A 84 -2.71 -6.60 12.32
N ALA A 85 -1.83 -7.59 12.22
CA ALA A 85 -2.06 -8.80 11.43
C ALA A 85 -3.36 -9.57 11.73
N PRO A 86 -3.85 -9.69 12.98
CA PRO A 86 -5.13 -10.33 13.26
C PRO A 86 -6.33 -9.61 12.62
N ALA A 87 -6.35 -8.28 12.63
CA ALA A 87 -7.40 -7.50 11.97
C ALA A 87 -7.34 -7.68 10.43
N ALA A 88 -6.15 -7.60 9.85
CA ALA A 88 -5.95 -7.83 8.41
C ALA A 88 -6.38 -9.24 7.97
N THR A 89 -6.05 -10.25 8.76
CA THR A 89 -6.43 -11.64 8.50
C THR A 89 -7.94 -11.82 8.60
N ALA A 90 -8.58 -11.28 9.65
CA ALA A 90 -10.03 -11.35 9.80
C ALA A 90 -10.77 -10.65 8.64
N ALA A 91 -10.27 -9.50 8.18
CA ALA A 91 -10.84 -8.79 7.03
C ALA A 91 -10.78 -9.63 5.75
N LYS A 92 -9.64 -10.28 5.48
CA LYS A 92 -9.45 -11.19 4.35
C LYS A 92 -10.36 -12.42 4.43
N VAL A 93 -10.47 -13.03 5.61
CA VAL A 93 -11.36 -14.17 5.84
C VAL A 93 -12.82 -13.79 5.57
N ALA A 94 -13.26 -12.61 6.02
CA ALA A 94 -14.59 -12.08 5.71
C ALA A 94 -14.78 -11.93 4.20
N PHE A 95 -13.80 -11.35 3.51
CA PHE A 95 -13.87 -11.11 2.06
C PHE A 95 -13.90 -12.42 1.28
N ASP A 96 -13.03 -13.36 1.63
CA ASP A 96 -12.94 -14.69 1.01
C ASP A 96 -14.22 -15.51 1.23
N THR A 97 -14.87 -15.32 2.39
CA THR A 97 -16.17 -15.94 2.69
C THR A 97 -17.29 -15.32 1.84
N ALA A 98 -17.25 -14.02 1.59
CA ALA A 98 -18.24 -13.34 0.76
C ALA A 98 -18.05 -13.62 -0.74
N PHE A 99 -16.80 -13.70 -1.20
CA PHE A 99 -16.43 -13.67 -2.61
C PHE A 99 -15.43 -14.78 -2.98
N PRO A 100 -15.94 -15.89 -3.57
CA PRO A 100 -15.10 -16.93 -4.12
C PRO A 100 -14.09 -16.38 -5.16
N PRO A 101 -12.92 -17.00 -5.36
CA PRO A 101 -11.86 -16.49 -6.25
C PRO A 101 -12.36 -16.07 -7.64
N LEU A 102 -13.23 -16.87 -8.27
CA LEU A 102 -13.77 -16.61 -9.61
C LEU A 102 -14.67 -15.36 -9.70
N LYS A 103 -15.12 -14.81 -8.57
CA LYS A 103 -16.00 -13.63 -8.51
C LYS A 103 -15.28 -12.34 -8.13
N ARG A 104 -14.01 -12.40 -7.72
CA ARG A 104 -13.30 -11.24 -7.14
C ARG A 104 -13.06 -10.13 -8.17
N ALA A 105 -12.68 -10.48 -9.40
CA ALA A 105 -12.49 -9.51 -10.47
C ALA A 105 -13.82 -8.78 -10.81
N GLU A 106 -14.92 -9.52 -10.92
CA GLU A 106 -16.26 -8.96 -11.18
C GLU A 106 -16.70 -8.00 -10.07
N VAL A 107 -16.50 -8.39 -8.81
CA VAL A 107 -16.80 -7.54 -7.65
C VAL A 107 -15.91 -6.29 -7.62
N MET A 108 -14.62 -6.44 -7.93
CA MET A 108 -13.70 -5.32 -7.97
C MET A 108 -14.11 -4.32 -9.05
N LYS A 109 -14.44 -4.79 -10.25
CA LYS A 109 -14.98 -3.94 -11.33
C LYS A 109 -16.28 -3.25 -10.90
N PHE A 110 -17.21 -3.98 -10.30
CA PHE A 110 -18.50 -3.44 -9.88
C PHE A 110 -18.38 -2.32 -8.83
N CYS A 111 -17.37 -2.39 -7.96
CA CYS A 111 -17.14 -1.46 -6.86
C CYS A 111 -15.98 -0.48 -7.11
N LEU A 112 -15.44 -0.42 -8.33
CA LEU A 112 -14.19 0.28 -8.60
C LEU A 112 -14.29 1.77 -8.28
N GLU A 113 -15.34 2.44 -8.77
CA GLU A 113 -15.54 3.88 -8.57
C GLU A 113 -15.59 4.26 -7.08
N GLU A 114 -16.39 3.55 -6.28
CA GLU A 114 -16.49 3.84 -4.84
C GLU A 114 -15.21 3.48 -4.09
N THR A 115 -14.51 2.43 -4.52
CA THR A 115 -13.21 2.04 -3.95
C THR A 115 -12.18 3.14 -4.19
N ILE A 116 -12.06 3.65 -5.43
CA ILE A 116 -11.11 4.70 -5.77
C ILE A 116 -11.47 6.03 -5.11
N THR A 117 -12.77 6.35 -5.01
CA THR A 117 -13.24 7.54 -4.30
C THR A 117 -12.81 7.50 -2.82
N HIS A 118 -13.08 6.40 -2.12
CA HIS A 118 -12.68 6.22 -0.71
C HIS A 118 -11.16 6.31 -0.53
N ILE A 119 -10.37 5.74 -1.44
CA ILE A 119 -8.91 5.82 -1.40
C ILE A 119 -8.43 7.25 -1.63
N LYS A 120 -8.97 7.97 -2.63
CA LYS A 120 -8.62 9.38 -2.88
C LYS A 120 -8.93 10.27 -1.68
N GLU A 121 -10.03 10.03 -0.98
CA GLU A 121 -10.37 10.73 0.26
C GLU A 121 -9.31 10.51 1.35
N ASN A 122 -8.91 9.25 1.59
CA ASN A 122 -7.86 8.91 2.55
C ASN A 122 -6.51 9.53 2.20
N LEU A 123 -6.14 9.54 0.93
CA LEU A 123 -4.82 10.04 0.48
C LEU A 123 -4.75 11.56 0.40
N PHE A 124 -5.83 12.24 0.01
CA PHE A 124 -5.75 13.65 -0.43
C PHE A 124 -6.65 14.63 0.31
N VAL A 125 -7.70 14.14 0.98
CA VAL A 125 -8.71 14.97 1.66
C VAL A 125 -8.51 14.90 3.16
N HIS A 126 -8.40 13.69 3.73
CA HIS A 126 -8.27 13.51 5.16
C HIS A 126 -6.92 14.00 5.71
N THR A 127 -6.97 14.43 6.97
CA THR A 127 -5.86 14.84 7.83
C THR A 127 -5.97 14.07 9.15
N PRO A 128 -4.92 14.04 9.99
CA PRO A 128 -5.00 13.40 11.30
C PRO A 128 -6.22 13.82 12.12
N ALA A 129 -6.55 15.12 12.10
CA ALA A 129 -7.71 15.67 12.81
C ALA A 129 -9.05 15.28 12.18
N THR A 130 -9.20 15.40 10.86
CA THR A 130 -10.50 15.13 10.19
C THR A 130 -10.82 13.64 10.14
N LEU A 131 -9.81 12.76 10.10
CA LEU A 131 -9.99 11.31 10.10
C LEU A 131 -10.33 10.77 11.51
N SER A 132 -9.89 11.45 12.55
CA SER A 132 -10.04 10.98 13.93
C SER A 132 -11.36 11.41 14.58
N ASN A 133 -12.07 12.39 13.98
CA ASN A 133 -13.24 13.08 14.56
C ASN A 133 -12.93 13.58 15.97
N THR A 134 -12.57 14.86 16.08
CA THR A 134 -12.07 15.52 17.30
C THR A 134 -12.86 15.14 18.56
N GLY A 135 -12.24 14.34 19.43
CA GLY A 135 -12.74 14.01 20.76
C GLY A 135 -11.80 13.02 21.47
N ASN A 136 -11.17 13.45 22.57
CA ASN A 136 -10.38 12.65 23.52
C ASN A 136 -9.26 11.72 22.95
N ILE A 137 -8.89 11.83 21.67
CA ILE A 137 -7.77 11.09 21.06
C ILE A 137 -6.52 11.98 21.09
N SER A 138 -5.38 11.42 21.50
CA SER A 138 -4.11 12.14 21.53
C SER A 138 -3.63 12.51 20.12
N THR A 139 -2.80 13.54 19.98
CA THR A 139 -2.20 13.91 18.70
C THR A 139 -1.43 12.77 18.05
N ASP A 140 -0.73 11.99 18.88
CA ASP A 140 0.11 10.88 18.44
C ASP A 140 -0.76 9.71 17.93
N ASP A 141 -1.88 9.44 18.58
CA ASP A 141 -2.84 8.43 18.13
C ASP A 141 -3.55 8.85 16.84
N MET A 142 -3.87 10.14 16.68
CA MET A 142 -4.45 10.69 15.45
C MET A 142 -3.48 10.54 14.28
N GLU A 143 -2.20 10.88 14.50
CA GLU A 143 -1.14 10.75 13.50
C GLU A 143 -0.89 9.28 13.15
N SER A 144 -0.77 8.40 14.15
CA SER A 144 -0.60 6.95 13.95
C SER A 144 -1.76 6.33 13.17
N LYS A 145 -3.00 6.73 13.49
CA LYS A 145 -4.21 6.33 12.73
C LYS A 145 -4.13 6.80 11.29
N TYR A 146 -3.80 8.07 11.06
CA TYR A 146 -3.68 8.64 9.72
C TYR A 146 -2.63 7.90 8.88
N GLN A 147 -1.44 7.70 9.42
CA GLN A 147 -0.37 6.99 8.72
C GLN A 147 -0.76 5.56 8.34
N ARG A 148 -1.43 4.83 9.24
CA ARG A 148 -1.95 3.48 8.96
C ARG A 148 -3.00 3.49 7.84
N VAL A 149 -3.92 4.46 7.86
CA VAL A 149 -4.98 4.57 6.83
C VAL A 149 -4.40 4.95 5.47
N VAL A 150 -3.42 5.86 5.41
CA VAL A 150 -2.72 6.21 4.16
C VAL A 150 -1.96 5.00 3.61
N ALA A 151 -1.17 4.32 4.44
CA ALA A 151 -0.40 3.15 4.01
C ALA A 151 -1.29 2.00 3.53
N SER A 152 -2.36 1.68 4.25
CA SER A 152 -3.32 0.65 3.83
C SER A 152 -4.08 1.03 2.55
N SER A 153 -4.36 2.30 2.33
CA SER A 153 -4.99 2.79 1.09
C SER A 153 -4.08 2.61 -0.13
N LEU A 154 -2.76 2.87 0.02
CA LEU A 154 -1.77 2.61 -1.03
C LEU A 154 -1.68 1.11 -1.38
N LEU A 155 -1.68 0.25 -0.36
CA LEU A 155 -1.64 -1.19 -0.55
C LEU A 155 -2.96 -1.72 -1.17
N ALA A 156 -4.10 -1.14 -0.80
CA ALA A 156 -5.39 -1.46 -1.41
C ALA A 156 -5.42 -1.12 -2.91
N LEU A 157 -4.79 -0.03 -3.36
CA LEU A 157 -4.59 0.24 -4.80
C LEU A 157 -3.79 -0.88 -5.47
N GLY A 158 -2.72 -1.35 -4.82
CA GLY A 158 -1.95 -2.48 -5.32
C GLY A 158 -2.79 -3.76 -5.40
N GLN A 159 -3.70 -3.98 -4.45
CA GLN A 159 -4.65 -5.09 -4.51
C GLN A 159 -5.63 -4.94 -5.68
N VAL A 160 -6.14 -3.73 -5.97
CA VAL A 160 -7.00 -3.46 -7.12
C VAL A 160 -6.29 -3.88 -8.42
N ILE A 161 -5.05 -3.43 -8.63
CA ILE A 161 -4.23 -3.78 -9.81
C ILE A 161 -4.09 -5.30 -9.95
N ASN A 162 -3.80 -6.01 -8.85
CA ASN A 162 -3.64 -7.47 -8.85
C ASN A 162 -4.96 -8.26 -9.05
N THR A 163 -6.12 -7.62 -8.91
CA THR A 163 -7.43 -8.31 -8.88
C THR A 163 -8.26 -8.08 -10.14
N LEU A 164 -8.13 -6.92 -10.76
CA LEU A 164 -8.87 -6.59 -11.99
C LEU A 164 -8.50 -7.55 -13.13
N ALA A 165 -9.44 -7.81 -14.03
CA ALA A 165 -9.15 -8.56 -15.26
C ALA A 165 -8.31 -7.67 -16.20
N PRO A 166 -7.49 -8.25 -17.11
CA PRO A 166 -6.58 -7.47 -17.97
C PRO A 166 -7.23 -6.26 -18.66
N ASN A 167 -8.40 -6.43 -19.27
CA ASN A 167 -9.12 -5.34 -19.93
C ASN A 167 -9.56 -4.23 -18.95
N ASP A 168 -9.95 -4.59 -17.72
CA ASP A 168 -10.39 -3.63 -16.72
C ASP A 168 -9.20 -2.90 -16.07
N ILE A 169 -8.01 -3.50 -16.08
CA ILE A 169 -6.78 -2.85 -15.61
C ILE A 169 -6.41 -1.68 -16.53
N GLU A 170 -6.57 -1.83 -17.85
CA GLU A 170 -6.30 -0.74 -18.81
C GLU A 170 -7.24 0.46 -18.60
N ASP A 171 -8.55 0.20 -18.43
CA ASP A 171 -9.53 1.25 -18.10
C ASP A 171 -9.22 1.93 -16.75
N PHE A 172 -8.78 1.15 -15.76
CA PHE A 172 -8.36 1.67 -14.46
C PHE A 172 -7.12 2.56 -14.56
N ASP A 173 -6.14 2.15 -15.36
CA ASP A 173 -4.88 2.89 -15.51
C ASP A 173 -5.10 4.22 -16.23
N THR A 174 -5.83 4.18 -17.34
CA THR A 174 -6.03 5.34 -18.24
C THR A 174 -6.82 6.49 -17.61
N ALA A 175 -7.69 6.23 -16.63
CA ALA A 175 -8.49 7.27 -15.99
C ALA A 175 -8.28 7.34 -14.46
N PRO A 176 -8.86 6.45 -13.63
CA PRO A 176 -8.86 6.65 -12.20
C PRO A 176 -7.47 6.62 -11.56
N PHE A 177 -6.54 5.79 -12.05
CA PHE A 177 -5.17 5.77 -11.55
C PHE A 177 -4.33 6.91 -12.11
N SER A 178 -4.47 7.26 -13.40
CA SER A 178 -3.82 8.44 -13.99
C SER A 178 -4.11 9.71 -13.18
N GLU A 179 -5.36 9.93 -12.75
CA GLU A 179 -5.71 11.07 -11.90
C GLU A 179 -4.97 11.08 -10.54
N ILE A 180 -4.70 9.91 -9.96
CA ILE A 180 -3.90 9.76 -8.74
C ILE A 180 -2.43 10.13 -9.04
N LEU A 181 -1.87 9.65 -10.16
CA LEU A 181 -0.50 9.95 -10.59
C LEU A 181 -0.31 11.42 -10.99
N ASP A 182 -1.35 12.09 -11.47
CA ASP A 182 -1.33 13.52 -11.78
C ASP A 182 -1.36 14.39 -10.52
N THR A 183 -1.85 13.85 -9.41
CA THR A 183 -1.94 14.57 -8.14
C THR A 183 -0.56 14.71 -7.48
N ALA A 184 -0.05 15.95 -7.36
CA ALA A 184 1.27 16.20 -6.75
C ALA A 184 1.41 15.69 -5.31
N LYS A 185 0.33 15.64 -4.52
CA LYS A 185 0.33 15.09 -3.16
C LYS A 185 0.71 13.60 -3.14
N PHE A 186 0.37 12.83 -4.18
CA PHE A 186 0.70 11.40 -4.27
C PHE A 186 2.22 11.17 -4.20
N TRP A 187 2.99 11.90 -5.01
CA TRP A 187 4.45 11.74 -5.06
C TRP A 187 5.17 12.18 -3.78
N LYS A 188 4.52 13.01 -2.94
CA LYS A 188 5.06 13.36 -1.62
C LYS A 188 5.02 12.16 -0.65
N LEU A 189 4.14 11.18 -0.88
CA LEU A 189 4.03 9.99 -0.03
C LEU A 189 5.30 9.13 -0.08
N GLY A 190 5.96 9.03 -1.24
CA GLY A 190 7.27 8.36 -1.36
C GLY A 190 8.41 9.05 -0.62
N LYS A 191 8.20 10.27 -0.11
CA LYS A 191 9.13 11.02 0.75
C LYS A 191 8.55 11.30 2.15
N SER A 192 7.49 10.60 2.54
CA SER A 192 6.87 10.78 3.85
C SER A 192 7.87 10.48 4.97
N ASP A 193 7.78 11.21 6.09
CA ASP A 193 8.59 10.90 7.27
C ASP A 193 8.23 9.52 7.87
N SER A 194 7.00 9.03 7.63
CA SER A 194 6.55 7.71 8.07
C SER A 194 7.14 6.59 7.19
N PRO A 195 7.98 5.69 7.72
CA PRO A 195 8.50 4.55 6.96
C PRO A 195 7.39 3.62 6.46
N MET A 196 6.27 3.55 7.18
CA MET A 196 5.13 2.72 6.76
C MET A 196 4.48 3.24 5.47
N ILE A 197 4.33 4.56 5.34
CA ILE A 197 3.80 5.18 4.12
C ILE A 197 4.78 4.98 2.95
N ARG A 198 6.09 5.21 3.17
CA ARG A 198 7.10 5.01 2.12
C ARG A 198 7.13 3.56 1.64
N SER A 199 7.09 2.60 2.57
CA SER A 199 7.06 1.18 2.24
C SER A 199 5.83 0.79 1.41
N ALA A 200 4.64 1.28 1.81
CA ALA A 200 3.41 1.06 1.06
C ALA A 200 3.46 1.72 -0.33
N PHE A 201 4.03 2.93 -0.44
CA PHE A 201 4.20 3.63 -1.70
C PHE A 201 5.10 2.84 -2.67
N PHE A 202 6.28 2.40 -2.23
CA PHE A 202 7.17 1.63 -3.10
C PHE A 202 6.59 0.24 -3.44
N THR A 203 5.83 -0.37 -2.53
CA THR A 203 5.09 -1.61 -2.84
C THR A 203 4.08 -1.38 -3.96
N LEU A 204 3.30 -0.29 -3.91
CA LEU A 204 2.38 0.08 -4.99
C LEU A 204 3.11 0.33 -6.30
N MET A 205 4.22 1.07 -6.28
CA MET A 205 5.01 1.36 -7.48
C MET A 205 5.60 0.08 -8.10
N ALA A 206 6.07 -0.85 -7.27
CA ALA A 206 6.50 -2.17 -7.74
C ALA A 206 5.35 -2.89 -8.47
N ILE A 207 4.18 -3.03 -7.82
CA ILE A 207 3.00 -3.66 -8.43
C ILE A 207 2.61 -2.96 -9.73
N TYR A 208 2.62 -1.63 -9.76
CA TYR A 208 2.32 -0.85 -10.95
C TYR A 208 3.24 -1.19 -12.11
N TYR A 209 4.56 -1.12 -11.92
CA TYR A 209 5.52 -1.43 -12.99
C TYR A 209 5.54 -2.91 -13.38
N GLN A 210 5.13 -3.81 -12.49
CA GLN A 210 4.97 -5.22 -12.81
C GLN A 210 3.81 -5.48 -13.78
N HIS A 211 2.72 -4.72 -13.68
CA HIS A 211 1.48 -4.97 -14.44
C HIS A 211 1.21 -3.97 -15.57
N LEU A 212 1.71 -2.74 -15.46
CA LEU A 212 1.40 -1.60 -16.35
C LEU A 212 2.67 -0.87 -16.84
N PRO A 213 3.66 -1.57 -17.42
CA PRO A 213 4.92 -0.94 -17.83
C PRO A 213 4.78 -0.03 -19.07
N SER A 214 3.82 -0.32 -19.95
CA SER A 214 3.69 0.32 -21.28
C SER A 214 3.00 1.69 -21.26
N THR A 215 2.23 1.97 -20.22
CA THR A 215 1.35 3.15 -20.10
C THR A 215 1.91 4.22 -19.18
N SER A 216 3.06 3.96 -18.56
CA SER A 216 3.66 4.80 -17.51
C SER A 216 4.44 6.02 -18.03
N SER A 217 4.44 6.32 -19.33
CA SER A 217 5.37 7.29 -19.94
C SER A 217 5.30 8.68 -19.28
N ASN A 218 4.10 9.13 -18.89
CA ASN A 218 3.92 10.45 -18.29
C ASN A 218 4.35 10.49 -16.81
N SER A 219 4.26 9.37 -16.09
CA SER A 219 4.61 9.27 -14.67
C SER A 219 6.09 8.95 -14.44
N ASN A 220 6.78 8.36 -15.42
CA ASN A 220 8.21 7.99 -15.35
C ASN A 220 9.12 9.17 -14.98
N SER A 221 8.81 10.37 -15.47
CA SER A 221 9.54 11.61 -15.16
C SER A 221 9.49 11.98 -13.66
N LYS A 222 8.47 11.53 -12.94
CA LYS A 222 8.34 11.71 -11.48
C LYS A 222 8.82 10.47 -10.72
N ALA A 223 8.49 9.28 -11.21
CA ALA A 223 8.77 8.01 -10.57
C ALA A 223 10.27 7.65 -10.57
N CYS A 224 10.94 7.74 -11.72
CA CYS A 224 12.34 7.32 -11.83
C CYS A 224 13.26 8.15 -10.91
N PRO A 225 13.18 9.50 -10.87
CA PRO A 225 13.98 10.29 -9.94
C PRO A 225 13.67 10.00 -8.48
N LEU A 226 12.39 9.74 -8.15
CA LEU A 226 11.98 9.45 -6.79
C LEU A 226 12.49 8.08 -6.32
N ILE A 227 12.22 7.03 -7.08
CA ILE A 227 12.53 5.64 -6.71
C ILE A 227 14.04 5.43 -6.72
N LEU A 228 14.71 5.72 -7.85
CA LEU A 228 16.15 5.52 -7.98
C LEU A 228 16.95 6.49 -7.11
N GLY A 229 16.44 7.70 -6.91
CA GLY A 229 17.04 8.68 -6.00
C GLY A 229 16.86 8.37 -4.52
N SER A 230 16.04 7.37 -4.16
CA SER A 230 15.83 6.94 -2.76
C SER A 230 16.62 5.69 -2.40
N ILE A 231 17.56 5.25 -3.24
CA ILE A 231 18.35 4.01 -3.06
C ILE A 231 19.10 3.91 -1.71
N ASP A 232 19.30 5.04 -1.02
CA ASP A 232 19.89 5.15 0.31
C ASP A 232 18.88 5.05 1.46
N ASP A 233 17.59 4.84 1.21
CA ASP A 233 16.60 4.56 2.26
C ASP A 233 16.80 3.12 2.78
N THR A 234 17.49 3.04 3.92
CA THR A 234 17.82 1.79 4.59
C THR A 234 16.89 1.46 5.76
N GLU A 235 15.76 2.16 5.92
CA GLU A 235 14.79 1.83 6.95
C GLU A 235 14.32 0.37 6.75
N PRO A 236 14.39 -0.51 7.77
CA PRO A 236 14.10 -1.94 7.60
C PRO A 236 12.73 -2.23 7.00
N LEU A 237 11.73 -1.39 7.32
CA LEU A 237 10.37 -1.52 6.79
C LEU A 237 10.25 -1.16 5.31
N VAL A 238 11.13 -0.29 4.80
CA VAL A 238 11.09 0.28 3.45
C VAL A 238 12.00 -0.47 2.49
N CYS A 239 13.13 -0.97 2.97
CA CYS A 239 14.21 -1.46 2.13
C CYS A 239 13.75 -2.49 1.09
N ARG A 240 12.98 -3.51 1.47
CA ARG A 240 12.50 -4.53 0.52
C ARG A 240 11.60 -3.94 -0.56
N SER A 241 10.57 -3.19 -0.19
CA SER A 241 9.64 -2.62 -1.16
C SER A 241 10.30 -1.61 -2.09
N LEU A 242 11.24 -0.81 -1.58
CA LEU A 242 12.05 0.08 -2.40
C LEU A 242 12.90 -0.69 -3.41
N TRP A 243 13.64 -1.72 -2.99
CA TRP A 243 14.51 -2.47 -3.91
C TRP A 243 13.72 -3.26 -4.95
N ASP A 244 12.55 -3.79 -4.59
CA ASP A 244 11.64 -4.41 -5.56
C ASP A 244 11.17 -3.37 -6.60
N ALA A 245 10.81 -2.15 -6.16
CA ALA A 245 10.43 -1.06 -7.06
C ALA A 245 11.60 -0.58 -7.94
N ILE A 246 12.82 -0.46 -7.39
CA ILE A 246 14.03 -0.10 -8.14
C ILE A 246 14.26 -1.10 -9.27
N LEU A 247 14.22 -2.40 -8.96
CA LEU A 247 14.44 -3.45 -9.95
C LEU A 247 13.37 -3.42 -11.05
N LEU A 248 12.11 -3.23 -10.68
CA LEU A 248 11.02 -3.15 -11.66
C LEU A 248 11.17 -1.91 -12.55
N VAL A 249 11.52 -0.74 -12.00
CA VAL A 249 11.78 0.46 -12.81
C VAL A 249 12.92 0.23 -13.80
N VAL A 250 14.10 -0.24 -13.35
CA VAL A 250 15.26 -0.40 -14.26
C VAL A 250 15.11 -1.55 -15.26
N THR A 251 14.15 -2.46 -15.02
CA THR A 251 13.88 -3.57 -15.96
C THR A 251 12.75 -3.26 -16.93
N GLN A 252 11.71 -2.56 -16.49
CA GLN A 252 10.50 -2.33 -17.28
C GLN A 252 10.48 -0.96 -17.99
N VAL A 253 11.17 0.04 -17.46
CA VAL A 253 11.18 1.40 -18.01
C VAL A 253 12.45 1.62 -18.82
N GLN A 254 12.33 1.54 -20.15
CA GLN A 254 13.47 1.59 -21.07
C GLN A 254 14.25 2.91 -20.99
N ASP A 255 13.55 4.02 -20.79
CA ASP A 255 14.08 5.39 -20.73
C ASP A 255 14.31 5.87 -19.29
N CYS A 256 14.33 4.98 -18.28
CA CYS A 256 14.40 5.40 -16.88
C CYS A 256 15.61 6.32 -16.57
N TRP A 257 16.74 6.08 -17.23
CA TRP A 257 17.97 6.85 -17.07
C TRP A 257 17.96 8.22 -17.76
N ASP A 258 17.02 8.46 -18.68
CA ASP A 258 16.82 9.79 -19.26
C ASP A 258 16.13 10.73 -18.27
N HIS A 259 15.34 10.15 -17.36
CA HIS A 259 14.63 10.89 -16.31
C HIS A 259 15.50 11.19 -15.09
N VAL A 260 16.53 10.38 -14.80
CA VAL A 260 17.38 10.55 -13.62
C VAL A 260 18.87 10.41 -13.91
N SER A 261 19.67 11.34 -13.39
CA SER A 261 21.12 11.26 -13.50
C SER A 261 21.70 10.15 -12.63
N ALA A 262 22.10 9.03 -13.26
CA ALA A 262 22.81 7.94 -12.57
C ALA A 262 24.02 8.46 -11.78
N ARG A 263 24.83 9.33 -12.40
CA ARG A 263 26.08 9.86 -11.82
C ARG A 263 25.87 10.79 -10.63
N LYS A 264 24.83 11.64 -10.68
CA LYS A 264 24.61 12.68 -9.65
C LYS A 264 23.68 12.20 -8.53
N SER A 265 22.65 11.43 -8.89
CA SER A 265 21.54 11.15 -7.97
C SER A 265 21.56 9.72 -7.43
N VAL A 266 22.15 8.75 -8.14
CA VAL A 266 22.01 7.32 -7.79
C VAL A 266 23.34 6.74 -7.31
N LEU A 267 24.40 6.83 -8.10
CA LEU A 267 25.70 6.23 -7.78
C LEU A 267 26.34 6.74 -6.49
N PRO A 268 26.31 8.05 -6.14
CA PRO A 268 26.89 8.52 -4.87
C PRO A 268 26.20 7.90 -3.65
N LYS A 269 24.87 7.76 -3.72
CA LYS A 269 24.03 7.15 -2.68
C LYS A 269 24.26 5.65 -2.59
N LEU A 270 24.30 4.96 -3.72
CA LEU A 270 24.66 3.54 -3.77
C LEU A 270 26.05 3.30 -3.19
N TRP A 271 27.01 4.15 -3.52
CA TRP A 271 28.36 4.04 -3.00
C TRP A 271 28.40 4.18 -1.48
N GLN A 272 27.68 5.15 -0.93
CA GLN A 272 27.53 5.31 0.53
C GLN A 272 26.89 4.07 1.16
N LEU A 273 25.84 3.53 0.54
CA LEU A 273 25.16 2.31 0.99
C LEU A 273 26.09 1.09 1.03
N LEU A 274 26.95 0.93 0.02
CA LEU A 274 27.92 -0.17 -0.02
C LEU A 274 28.98 0.00 1.07
N ARG A 275 29.47 1.22 1.31
CA ARG A 275 30.42 1.51 2.40
C ARG A 275 29.84 1.23 3.79
N SER A 276 28.53 1.39 3.96
CA SER A 276 27.84 1.09 5.23
C SER A 276 27.37 -0.37 5.34
N ASN A 277 27.81 -1.27 4.45
CA ASN A 277 27.38 -2.66 4.39
C ASN A 277 25.84 -2.80 4.36
N GLY A 278 25.16 -1.93 3.63
CA GLY A 278 23.71 -1.92 3.53
C GLY A 278 22.98 -1.48 4.80
N ASN A 279 23.69 -0.92 5.78
CA ASN A 279 23.16 -0.34 7.02
C ASN A 279 22.16 -1.25 7.76
N GLY A 280 22.46 -2.55 7.85
CA GLY A 280 21.60 -3.56 8.49
C GLY A 280 20.61 -4.27 7.55
N SER A 281 20.52 -3.85 6.28
CA SER A 281 19.61 -4.43 5.26
C SER A 281 20.34 -5.20 4.15
N ALA A 282 21.58 -5.64 4.40
CA ALA A 282 22.43 -6.34 3.42
C ALA A 282 21.76 -7.57 2.78
N SER A 283 20.96 -8.32 3.54
CA SER A 283 20.25 -9.51 3.06
C SER A 283 19.19 -9.21 1.99
N VAL A 284 18.70 -7.97 1.92
CA VAL A 284 17.78 -7.49 0.89
C VAL A 284 18.56 -6.88 -0.28
N ILE A 285 19.54 -6.03 0.04
CA ILE A 285 20.26 -5.20 -0.94
C ILE A 285 21.19 -6.03 -1.83
N PHE A 286 22.01 -6.89 -1.25
CA PHE A 286 23.09 -7.56 -1.99
C PHE A 286 22.58 -8.56 -3.05
N PRO A 287 21.51 -9.34 -2.82
CA PRO A 287 20.91 -10.15 -3.88
C PRO A 287 20.36 -9.31 -5.05
N ALA A 288 19.87 -8.10 -4.78
CA ALA A 288 19.32 -7.18 -5.78
C ALA A 288 20.40 -6.36 -6.53
N LEU A 289 21.61 -6.28 -5.99
CA LEU A 289 22.67 -5.41 -6.49
C LEU A 289 23.15 -5.82 -7.89
N LEU A 290 23.36 -7.11 -8.14
CA LEU A 290 23.83 -7.58 -9.45
C LEU A 290 22.80 -7.31 -10.58
N PRO A 291 21.50 -7.68 -10.42
CA PRO A 291 20.47 -7.29 -11.38
C PRO A 291 20.44 -5.77 -11.62
N PHE A 292 20.53 -4.96 -10.57
CA PHE A 292 20.54 -3.50 -10.69
C PHE A 292 21.75 -2.99 -11.47
N LEU A 293 22.98 -3.41 -11.11
CA LEU A 293 24.21 -2.97 -11.77
C LEU A 293 24.22 -3.32 -13.25
N SER A 294 23.63 -4.47 -13.64
CA SER A 294 23.51 -4.89 -15.04
C SER A 294 22.66 -3.97 -15.91
N LYS A 295 21.86 -3.08 -15.29
CA LYS A 295 20.95 -2.15 -15.96
C LYS A 295 21.46 -0.71 -15.98
N ILE A 296 22.62 -0.43 -15.41
CA ILE A 296 23.24 0.91 -15.45
C ILE A 296 23.83 1.14 -16.85
N PRO A 297 23.66 2.33 -17.47
CA PRO A 297 24.24 2.63 -18.78
C PRO A 297 25.76 2.44 -18.81
N ILE A 298 26.27 1.87 -19.90
CA ILE A 298 27.68 1.46 -20.03
C ILE A 298 28.62 2.65 -19.82
N GLU A 299 28.25 3.81 -20.35
CA GLU A 299 29.01 5.08 -20.26
C GLU A 299 29.18 5.57 -18.82
N VAL A 300 28.30 5.13 -17.92
CA VAL A 300 28.34 5.44 -16.49
C VAL A 300 29.08 4.33 -15.73
N SER A 301 28.88 3.08 -16.13
CA SER A 301 29.39 1.88 -15.48
C SER A 301 30.92 1.76 -15.51
N ASP A 302 31.59 2.05 -16.64
CA ASP A 302 33.04 1.89 -16.81
C ASP A 302 33.84 2.70 -15.78
N ARG A 303 33.35 3.90 -15.45
CA ARG A 303 34.01 4.78 -14.48
C ARG A 303 33.72 4.34 -13.05
N PHE A 304 32.50 3.85 -12.79
CA PHE A 304 32.10 3.35 -11.48
C PHE A 304 32.87 2.07 -11.09
N PHE A 305 33.01 1.13 -12.02
CA PHE A 305 33.79 -0.08 -11.78
C PHE A 305 35.28 0.19 -11.62
N ARG A 306 35.85 1.15 -12.36
CA ARG A 306 37.23 1.62 -12.12
C ARG A 306 37.41 2.22 -10.72
N LEU A 307 36.42 2.95 -10.21
CA LEU A 307 36.43 3.51 -8.84
C LEU A 307 36.32 2.42 -7.77
N LEU A 308 35.46 1.41 -7.98
CA LEU A 308 35.38 0.23 -7.13
C LEU A 308 36.73 -0.51 -7.07
N GLN A 309 37.34 -0.77 -8.23
CA GLN A 309 38.64 -1.43 -8.31
C GLN A 309 39.73 -0.62 -7.61
N THR A 310 39.88 0.67 -7.91
CA THR A 310 40.92 1.49 -7.26
C THR A 310 40.76 1.57 -5.74
N GLN A 311 39.55 1.58 -5.21
CA GLN A 311 39.34 1.65 -3.75
C GLN A 311 39.41 0.28 -3.04
N CYS A 312 38.97 -0.82 -3.67
CA CYS A 312 39.22 -2.17 -3.15
C CYS A 312 40.72 -2.47 -3.05
N TYR A 313 41.52 -1.99 -4.00
CA TYR A 313 42.98 -2.07 -3.93
C TYR A 313 43.56 -1.24 -2.77
N ILE A 314 43.02 -0.06 -2.49
CA ILE A 314 43.47 0.78 -1.36
C ILE A 314 43.16 0.11 -0.01
N VAL A 315 41.97 -0.49 0.16
CA VAL A 315 41.59 -1.19 1.39
C VAL A 315 42.45 -2.45 1.62
N ASN A 316 42.80 -3.19 0.56
CA ASN A 316 43.70 -4.34 0.66
C ASN A 316 45.18 -3.97 0.83
N SER A 317 45.59 -2.72 0.54
CA SER A 317 46.96 -2.24 0.73
C SER A 317 47.22 -1.59 2.11
N LEU A 318 46.16 -1.42 2.91
CA LEU A 318 46.19 -0.83 4.26
C LEU A 318 45.84 -1.85 5.36
N ALA A 319 45.70 -3.13 5.00
CA ALA A 319 45.60 -4.28 5.90
C ALA A 319 46.89 -5.11 5.82
#